data_AF-A0A1F3SCC5-F1
#
_entry.id   AF-A0A1F3SCC5-F1
#
_cell.length_a   1.000
_cell.length_b   1.000
_cell.length_c   1.000
_cell.angle_alpha   90.00
_cell.angle_beta   90.00
_cell.angle_gamma   90.00
#
_symmetry.space_group_name_H-M   'P 1'
#
loop_
_entity.id
_entity.type
_entity.pdbx_description
1 polymer ?
#
loop_
_entity_poly.entity_id
_entity_poly.type
_entity_poly.pdbx_seq_one_letter_code
_entity_poly.pdbx_strand_id
1 'polypeptide(L)' 'MAYSKIQPQIVITTFVAKISEKNFTTIHTILEQFTRKSKVFVSGSQLRQFETHISGAIQHLLSIDQLNSELK' A
#
# COMPACT_ATOMS: atom_id res chain seq x y z
N MET A 1 -5.15 17.95 7.21
CA MET A 1 -5.61 16.82 6.35
C MET A 1 -6.45 15.86 7.19
N ALA A 2 -7.43 15.17 6.59
CA ALA A 2 -8.29 14.20 7.29
C ALA A 2 -7.47 13.09 7.98
N TYR A 3 -6.40 12.60 7.34
CA TYR A 3 -5.47 11.62 7.91
C TYR A 3 -4.93 12.02 9.29
N SER A 4 -4.46 13.26 9.44
CA SER A 4 -3.89 13.75 10.72
C SER A 4 -4.94 13.87 11.84
N LYS A 5 -6.22 14.04 11.47
CA LYS A 5 -7.33 14.16 12.43
C LYS A 5 -7.87 12.80 12.84
N ILE A 6 -7.96 11.86 11.90
CA ILE A 6 -8.52 10.52 12.11
C ILE A 6 -7.46 9.56 12.68
N GLN A 7 -6.18 9.78 12.32
CA GLN A 7 -5.05 8.93 12.71
C GLN A 7 -5.34 7.45 12.49
N PRO A 8 -5.64 7.04 11.24
CA PRO A 8 -6.07 5.69 10.98
C PRO A 8 -4.95 4.70 11.37
N GLN A 9 -5.32 3.59 12.00
CA GLN A 9 -4.35 2.53 12.30
C GLN A 9 -3.92 1.78 11.03
N ILE A 10 -4.79 1.77 10.01
CA ILE A 10 -4.59 1.02 8.77
C ILE A 10 -4.94 1.92 7.57
N VAL A 11 -4.08 1.89 6.54
CA VAL A 11 -4.32 2.50 5.23
C VAL A 11 -4.23 1.39 4.17
N ILE A 12 -5.26 1.26 3.34
CA ILE A 12 -5.31 0.26 2.27
C ILE A 12 -5.46 0.99 0.94
N THR A 13 -4.60 0.66 -0.02
CA THR A 13 -4.69 1.16 -1.40
C THR A 13 -4.77 -0.01 -2.37
N THR A 14 -5.77 0.00 -3.24
CA THR A 14 -5.98 -1.05 -4.25
C THR A 14 -5.87 -0.46 -5.65
N PHE A 15 -4.93 -0.97 -6.45
CA PHE A 15 -4.79 -0.63 -7.85
C PHE A 15 -5.57 -1.61 -8.72
N VAL A 16 -6.70 -1.13 -9.25
CA VAL A 16 -7.58 -1.93 -10.12
C VAL A 16 -7.17 -1.92 -11.59
N ALA A 17 -6.38 -0.93 -12.01
CA ALA A 17 -5.91 -0.75 -13.38
C ALA A 17 -4.40 -0.45 -13.42
N LYS A 18 -3.75 -0.82 -14.53
CA LYS A 18 -2.33 -0.60 -14.76
C LYS A 18 -2.02 0.90 -14.74
N ILE A 19 -1.19 1.32 -13.81
CA ILE A 19 -0.58 2.67 -13.82
C ILE A 19 0.87 2.60 -14.28
N SER A 20 1.38 3.72 -14.77
CA SER A 20 2.80 3.83 -15.11
C SER A 20 3.68 3.67 -13.87
N GLU A 21 4.89 3.14 -14.07
CA GLU A 21 5.88 2.98 -13.00
C GLU A 21 6.19 4.32 -12.31
N LYS A 22 6.35 5.41 -13.07
CA LYS A 22 6.55 6.76 -12.52
C LYS A 22 5.45 7.16 -11.53
N ASN A 23 4.19 6.92 -11.88
CA ASN A 23 3.06 7.24 -11.01
C ASN A 23 3.01 6.30 -9.82
N PHE A 24 3.29 5.01 -10.03
CA PHE A 24 3.38 4.03 -8.96
C PHE A 24 4.43 4.43 -7.92
N THR A 25 5.66 4.76 -8.34
CA THR A 25 6.73 5.23 -7.46
C THR A 25 6.33 6.47 -6.68
N THR A 26 5.67 7.43 -7.32
CA THR A 26 5.20 8.66 -6.66
C THR A 26 4.18 8.34 -5.56
N ILE A 27 3.20 7.49 -5.86
CA ILE A 27 2.18 7.05 -4.89
C ILE A 27 2.85 6.25 -3.77
N HIS A 28 3.77 5.36 -4.11
CA HIS A 28 4.51 4.55 -3.16
C HIS A 28 5.26 5.41 -2.13
N THR A 29 6.02 6.43 -2.59
CA THR A 29 6.71 7.36 -1.68
C THR A 29 5.75 8.10 -0.74
N ILE A 30 4.55 8.45 -1.21
CA ILE A 30 3.52 9.06 -0.35
C ILE A 30 3.02 8.05 0.68
N LEU A 31 2.75 6.81 0.26
CA LEU A 31 2.29 5.74 1.12
C LEU A 31 3.32 5.37 2.20
N GLU A 32 4.61 5.42 1.88
CA GLU A 32 5.69 5.20 2.84
C GLU A 32 5.64 6.21 4.00
N GLN A 33 5.22 7.45 3.76
CA GLN A 33 5.10 8.45 4.82
C GLN A 33 4.03 8.05 5.86
N PHE A 34 2.99 7.33 5.45
CA PHE A 34 1.95 6.85 6.35
C PHE A 34 2.41 5.68 7.22
N THR A 35 3.41 4.90 6.79
CA THR A 35 3.95 3.76 7.55
C THR A 35 4.47 4.15 8.94
N ARG A 36 4.84 5.43 9.14
CA ARG A 36 5.29 5.96 10.43
C ARG A 36 4.24 5.90 11.55
N LYS A 37 2.95 5.86 11.19
CA LYS A 37 1.83 5.94 12.14
C LYS A 37 0.71 4.93 11.85
N SER A 38 0.75 4.27 10.71
CA SER A 38 -0.29 3.34 10.25
C SER A 38 0.37 2.12 9.61
N LYS A 39 -0.29 0.96 9.70
CA LYS A 39 0.02 -0.15 8.81
C LYS A 39 -0.48 0.21 7.41
N VAL A 40 0.36 0.04 6.39
CA VAL A 40 0.02 0.39 5.01
C VAL A 40 0.02 -0.87 4.17
N PHE A 41 -1.12 -1.14 3.55
CA PHE A 41 -1.31 -2.27 2.66
C PHE A 41 -1.56 -1.78 1.23
N VAL A 42 -0.87 -2.42 0.28
CA VAL A 42 -1.03 -2.15 -1.14
C VAL A 42 -1.42 -3.44 -1.85
N SER A 43 -2.54 -3.40 -2.58
CA SER A 43 -3.01 -4.52 -3.40
C SER A 43 -3.17 -4.10 -4.86
N GLY A 44 -3.03 -5.05 -5.77
CA GLY A 44 -3.18 -4.81 -7.20
C GLY A 44 -2.55 -5.89 -8.06
N SER A 45 -3.18 -6.20 -9.19
CA SER A 45 -2.74 -7.22 -10.14
C SER A 45 -1.34 -6.95 -10.71
N GLN A 46 -0.98 -5.67 -10.81
CA GLN A 46 0.30 -5.19 -11.34
C GLN A 46 1.47 -5.32 -10.37
N LEU A 47 1.22 -5.51 -9.07
CA LEU A 47 2.28 -5.48 -8.04
C LEU A 47 3.33 -6.57 -8.23
N ARG A 48 2.95 -7.70 -8.85
CA ARG A 48 3.87 -8.80 -9.19
C ARG A 48 5.04 -8.36 -10.07
N GLN A 49 4.89 -7.28 -10.83
CA GLN A 49 5.96 -6.74 -11.70
C GLN A 49 6.85 -5.71 -10.98
N PHE A 50 6.42 -5.19 -9.84
CA PHE A 50 7.11 -4.12 -9.10
C PHE A 50 7.87 -4.63 -7.86
N GLU A 51 7.87 -5.94 -7.59
CA GLU A 51 8.43 -6.57 -6.38
C GLU A 51 9.94 -6.30 -6.15
N THR A 52 10.66 -5.70 -7.10
CA THR A 52 12.12 -5.52 -7.04
C THR A 52 12.60 -4.26 -6.33
N HIS A 53 11.75 -3.25 -6.06
CA HIS A 53 12.21 -1.93 -5.57
C HIS A 53 11.39 -1.33 -4.42
N ILE A 54 10.60 -2.14 -3.74
CA ILE A 54 9.59 -1.66 -2.80
C ILE A 54 10.07 -1.90 -1.37
N SER A 55 10.16 -0.81 -0.59
CA SER A 55 10.49 -0.80 0.83
C SER A 55 9.68 -1.82 1.62
N GLY A 56 10.37 -2.59 2.49
CA GLY A 56 9.72 -3.55 3.39
C GLY A 56 8.76 -2.94 4.43
N ALA A 57 8.61 -1.61 4.45
CA ALA A 57 7.66 -0.91 5.32
C ALA A 57 6.21 -0.96 4.80
N ILE A 58 6.00 -1.20 3.51
CA ILE A 58 4.67 -1.36 2.91
C ILE A 58 4.42 -2.83 2.65
N GLN A 59 3.27 -3.34 3.12
CA GLN A 59 2.92 -4.72 2.92
C GLN A 59 2.08 -4.91 1.65
N HIS A 60 2.54 -5.80 0.80
CA HIS A 60 1.91 -6.11 -0.47
C HIS A 60 0.93 -7.26 -0.31
N LEU A 61 -0.33 -7.01 -0.66
CA LEU A 61 -1.41 -7.98 -0.60
C LEU A 61 -1.75 -8.44 -2.01
N LEU A 62 -1.43 -9.70 -2.29
CA LEU A 62 -1.67 -10.37 -3.57
C LEU A 62 -3.05 -11.03 -3.64
N SER A 63 -3.69 -11.25 -2.49
CA SER A 63 -5.03 -11.83 -2.39
C SER A 63 -5.83 -11.24 -1.24
N ILE A 64 -7.15 -11.41 -1.30
CA ILE A 64 -8.06 -11.05 -0.22
C ILE A 64 -7.81 -11.87 1.05
N ASP A 65 -7.35 -13.12 0.91
CA ASP A 65 -7.04 -13.99 2.05
C ASP A 65 -5.87 -13.46 2.87
N GLN A 66 -4.85 -12.88 2.21
CA GLN A 66 -3.75 -12.22 2.90
C GLN A 66 -4.25 -11.02 3.71
N LEU A 67 -5.16 -10.21 3.14
CA LEU A 67 -5.78 -9.11 3.88
C LEU A 67 -6.50 -9.60 5.13
N ASN A 68 -7.31 -10.65 4.99
CA ASN A 68 -8.08 -11.21 6.10
C ASN A 68 -7.19 -11.80 7.20
N SER A 69 -5.98 -12.27 6.86
CA SER A 69 -5.00 -12.74 7.85
C SER A 69 -4.39 -11.60 8.65
N GLU A 70 -4.21 -10.43 8.05
CA GLU A 70 -3.60 -9.25 8.68
C GLU A 70 -4.58 -8.45 9.57
N LEU A 71 -5.89 -8.67 9.38
CA LEU A 71 -6.97 -8.02 10.11
C LEU A 71 -7.49 -8.82 11.32
N LYS A 72 -6.99 -10.05 11.53
CA LYS A 72 -7.30 -10.89 12.69
C LYS A 72 -6.32 -10.64 13.83
#